data_AF-A0A510WU25-F1
#
_entry.id   AF-A0A510WU25-F1
#
_cell.length_a   1.000
_cell.length_b   1.000
_cell.length_c   1.000
_cell.angle_alpha   90.00
_cell.angle_beta   90.00
_cell.angle_gamma   90.00
#
_symmetry.space_group_name_H-M   'P 1'
#
loop_
_entity.id
_entity.type
_entity.pdbx_description
1 polymer ?
#
loop_
_entity_poly.entity_id
_entity_poly.type
_entity_poly.pdbx_seq_one_letter_code
_entity_poly.pdbx_strand_id
1 'polypeptide(L)'
;MTEDKPTNEQNEQRGGAIPQDLIDRINELAHKKKDKGLTEEEQAEQKRLRETYLSLFRENFRSHIEMLQVYDKDGKEVTPEKVKRIQRERGLRDD
;
A
#
# COMPACT_ATOMS: atom_id res chain seq x y z
N MET A 1 -2.31 -32.42 4.20
CA MET A 1 -1.03 -32.07 3.55
C MET A 1 -1.08 -30.58 3.29
N THR A 2 -0.61 -29.81 4.26
CA THR A 2 -0.70 -28.35 4.33
C THR A 2 0.69 -27.77 4.14
N GLU A 3 1.07 -27.57 2.89
CA GLU A 3 2.27 -26.86 2.42
C GLU A 3 1.75 -26.12 1.17
N ASP A 4 1.80 -24.80 1.04
CA ASP A 4 2.91 -23.88 1.26
C ASP A 4 2.42 -22.53 1.81
N LYS A 5 3.05 -22.02 2.87
CA LYS A 5 3.15 -20.57 3.05
C LYS A 5 4.44 -20.15 2.33
N PRO A 6 4.38 -19.33 1.27
CA PRO A 6 5.61 -18.78 0.70
C PRO A 6 6.23 -17.85 1.74
N THR A 7 7.40 -18.24 2.22
CA THR A 7 8.26 -17.49 3.13
C THR A 7 8.62 -16.16 2.47
N ASN A 8 8.17 -15.05 3.08
CA ASN A 8 8.52 -13.70 2.64
C ASN A 8 9.92 -13.33 3.17
N GLU A 9 10.95 -14.03 2.71
CA GLU A 9 12.37 -13.82 3.08
C GLU A 9 13.05 -12.70 2.28
N GLN A 10 12.31 -11.88 1.53
CA GLN A 10 12.87 -10.88 0.60
C GLN A 10 12.52 -9.42 0.97
N ASN A 11 11.92 -9.16 2.14
CA ASN A 11 11.39 -7.82 2.47
C ASN A 11 12.07 -7.13 3.67
N GLU A 12 13.37 -7.30 3.87
CA GLU A 12 14.11 -6.61 4.95
C GLU A 12 14.74 -5.26 4.53
N GLN A 13 14.53 -4.80 3.29
CA GLN A 13 15.19 -3.58 2.80
C GLN A 13 14.32 -2.73 1.86
N ARG A 14 13.12 -2.30 2.26
CA ARG A 14 12.38 -1.23 1.54
C ARG A 14 11.67 -0.28 2.51
N GLY A 15 12.10 0.98 2.50
CA GLY A 15 11.57 2.06 3.34
C GLY A 15 10.11 2.42 3.05
N GLY A 16 9.44 3.00 4.05
CA GLY A 16 8.03 3.42 4.02
C GLY A 16 7.11 2.40 4.70
N ALA A 17 7.37 2.12 5.98
CA ALA A 17 6.99 0.88 6.64
C ALA A 17 5.54 0.84 7.11
N ILE A 18 4.70 0.11 6.38
CA ILE A 18 3.47 -0.45 6.96
C ILE A 18 3.91 -1.57 7.93
N PRO A 19 3.43 -1.60 9.19
CA PRO A 19 3.82 -2.64 10.14
C PRO A 19 3.48 -4.05 9.61
N GLN A 20 4.44 -4.97 9.69
CA GLN A 20 4.26 -6.33 9.21
C GLN A 20 3.18 -7.07 10.01
N ASP A 21 3.16 -6.88 11.34
CA ASP A 21 2.13 -7.45 12.24
C ASP A 21 0.70 -7.09 11.80
N LEU A 22 0.51 -5.88 11.26
CA LEU A 22 -0.78 -5.42 10.76
C LEU A 22 -1.19 -6.18 9.50
N ILE A 23 -0.25 -6.42 8.59
CA ILE A 23 -0.47 -7.18 7.35
C ILE A 23 -0.78 -8.64 7.69
N ASP A 24 0.00 -9.23 8.58
CA ASP A 24 -0.13 -10.62 9.00
C ASP A 24 -1.50 -10.84 9.65
N ARG A 25 -1.92 -9.95 10.54
CA ARG A 25 -3.25 -10.01 11.18
C ARG A 25 -4.39 -9.88 10.17
N ILE A 26 -4.28 -8.99 9.19
CA ILE A 26 -5.27 -8.87 8.11
C ILE A 26 -5.38 -10.17 7.31
N ASN A 27 -4.24 -10.81 7.02
CA ASN A 27 -4.19 -12.08 6.29
C ASN A 27 -4.80 -13.22 7.11
N GLU A 28 -4.49 -13.32 8.40
CA GLU A 28 -5.10 -14.30 9.32
C GLU A 28 -6.63 -14.19 9.31
N LEU A 29 -7.17 -12.98 9.48
CA LEU A 29 -8.61 -12.73 9.45
C LEU A 29 -9.19 -13.03 8.06
N ALA A 30 -8.47 -12.75 6.98
CA ALA A 30 -8.91 -13.08 5.63
C ALA A 30 -8.97 -14.59 5.36
N HIS A 31 -7.97 -15.35 5.84
CA HIS A 31 -7.96 -16.81 5.77
C HIS A 31 -9.10 -17.40 6.60
N LYS A 32 -9.29 -16.92 7.84
CA LYS A 32 -10.39 -17.36 8.71
C LYS A 32 -11.76 -17.10 8.08
N LYS A 33 -11.96 -15.94 7.46
CA LYS A 33 -13.18 -15.59 6.71
C LYS A 33 -13.48 -16.60 5.60
N LYS A 34 -12.46 -17.04 4.87
CA LYS A 34 -12.59 -17.98 3.75
C LYS A 34 -12.95 -19.39 4.22
N ASP A 35 -12.36 -19.83 5.33
CA ASP A 35 -12.51 -21.21 5.80
C ASP A 35 -13.77 -21.42 6.64
N LYS A 36 -14.01 -20.54 7.63
CA LYS A 36 -15.03 -20.74 8.68
C LYS A 36 -15.99 -19.57 8.85
N GLY A 37 -15.74 -18.45 8.16
CA GLY A 37 -16.43 -17.18 8.41
C GLY A 37 -15.82 -16.38 9.55
N LEU A 38 -16.26 -15.12 9.70
CA LEU A 38 -15.80 -14.21 10.76
C LEU A 38 -16.96 -13.89 11.70
N THR A 39 -16.66 -13.81 13.00
CA THR A 39 -17.59 -13.24 13.97
C THR A 39 -17.75 -11.73 13.75
N GLU A 40 -18.81 -11.12 14.31
CA GLU A 40 -19.04 -9.67 14.18
C GLU A 40 -17.88 -8.85 14.75
N GLU A 41 -17.28 -9.30 15.86
CA GLU A 41 -16.12 -8.67 16.48
C GLU A 41 -14.90 -8.70 15.55
N GLU A 42 -14.64 -9.85 14.92
CA GLU A 42 -13.51 -10.02 13.99
C GLU A 42 -13.73 -9.25 12.68
N GLN A 43 -14.97 -9.09 12.24
CA GLN A 43 -15.29 -8.23 11.09
C GLN A 43 -15.01 -6.76 11.41
N ALA A 44 -15.36 -6.30 12.61
CA ALA A 44 -15.04 -4.96 13.08
C ALA A 44 -13.53 -4.74 13.20
N GLU A 45 -12.80 -5.72 13.75
CA GLU A 45 -11.33 -5.71 13.81
C GLU A 45 -10.72 -5.64 12.41
N GLN A 46 -11.14 -6.53 11.49
CA GLN A 46 -10.67 -6.56 10.11
C GLN A 46 -10.90 -5.22 9.41
N LYS A 47 -12.07 -4.60 9.62
CA LYS A 47 -12.39 -3.29 9.04
C LYS A 47 -11.44 -2.21 9.55
N ARG A 48 -11.23 -2.13 10.87
CA ARG A 48 -10.31 -1.15 11.48
C ARG A 48 -8.88 -1.34 10.97
N LEU A 49 -8.38 -2.57 10.94
CA LEU A 49 -7.04 -2.88 10.46
C LEU A 49 -6.86 -2.49 8.98
N ARG A 50 -7.87 -2.75 8.14
CA ARG A 50 -7.85 -2.35 6.73
C ARG A 50 -7.89 -0.83 6.55
N GLU A 51 -8.65 -0.11 7.36
CA GLU A 51 -8.68 1.36 7.33
C GLU A 51 -7.29 1.93 7.66
N THR A 52 -6.65 1.42 8.72
CA THR A 52 -5.27 1.79 9.10
C THR A 52 -4.28 1.46 7.99
N TYR A 53 -4.33 0.25 7.43
CA TYR A 53 -3.50 -0.15 6.28
C TYR A 53 -3.62 0.83 5.13
N LEU A 54 -4.85 1.15 4.72
CA LEU A 54 -5.10 2.02 3.58
C LEU A 54 -4.66 3.46 3.84
N SER A 55 -4.72 3.95 5.07
CA SER A 55 -4.19 5.27 5.43
C SER A 55 -2.68 5.32 5.23
N LEU A 56 -1.96 4.39 5.86
CA LEU A 56 -0.49 4.29 5.76
C LEU A 56 -0.05 4.05 4.32
N PHE A 57 -0.75 3.18 3.60
CA PHE A 57 -0.48 2.92 2.19
C PHE A 57 -0.64 4.18 1.34
N ARG A 58 -1.72 4.95 1.51
CA ARG A 58 -1.96 6.18 0.74
C ARG A 58 -0.91 7.25 1.03
N GLU A 59 -0.49 7.41 2.28
CA GLU A 59 0.55 8.36 2.67
C GLU A 59 1.89 7.99 2.02
N ASN A 60 2.31 6.73 2.16
CA ASN A 60 3.53 6.23 1.54
C ASN A 60 3.46 6.36 0.02
N PHE A 61 2.36 5.94 -0.60
CA PHE A 61 2.19 5.96 -2.06
C PHE A 61 2.20 7.39 -2.62
N ARG A 62 1.60 8.35 -1.89
CA ARG A 62 1.64 9.76 -2.28
C ARG A 62 3.06 10.30 -2.33
N SER A 63 3.86 10.03 -1.30
CA SER A 63 5.27 10.43 -1.25
C SER A 63 6.06 9.85 -2.43
N HIS A 64 5.79 8.59 -2.79
CA HIS A 64 6.45 7.96 -3.94
C HIS A 64 6.00 8.58 -5.28
N ILE A 65 4.70 8.82 -5.49
CA ILE A 65 4.20 9.46 -6.73
C ILE A 65 4.79 10.84 -6.91
N GLU A 66 4.93 11.61 -5.82
CA GLU A 66 5.47 12.97 -5.87
C GLU A 66 6.92 13.01 -6.40
N MET A 67 7.66 11.89 -6.37
CA MET A 67 9.03 11.79 -6.92
C MET A 67 9.10 11.22 -8.34
N LEU A 68 7.99 10.74 -8.92
CA LEU A 68 7.99 10.08 -10.22
C LEU A 68 7.39 10.98 -11.32
N GLN A 69 7.87 10.81 -12.55
CA GLN A 69 7.25 11.35 -13.76
C GLN A 69 6.65 10.20 -14.56
N VAL A 70 5.41 10.36 -15.02
CA VAL A 70 4.66 9.32 -15.73
C VAL A 70 4.63 9.64 -17.21
N TYR A 71 5.06 8.69 -18.03
CA TYR A 71 5.03 8.80 -19.50
C TYR A 71 4.11 7.74 -20.09
N ASP A 72 3.41 8.09 -21.17
CA ASP A 72 2.63 7.13 -21.94
C ASP A 72 3.53 6.28 -22.86
N LYS A 73 2.91 5.35 -23.60
CA LYS A 73 3.62 4.45 -24.51
C LYS A 73 4.30 5.17 -25.68
N ASP A 74 3.83 6.38 -26.00
CA ASP A 74 4.34 7.22 -27.07
C ASP A 74 5.44 8.18 -26.55
N GLY A 75 5.81 8.09 -25.27
CA GLY A 75 6.85 8.89 -24.63
C GLY A 75 6.39 10.30 -24.23
N LYS A 76 5.09 10.60 -24.28
CA LYS A 76 4.54 11.87 -23.83
C LYS A 76 4.33 11.81 -22.32
N GLU A 77 4.76 12.87 -21.63
CA GLU A 77 4.52 12.97 -20.20
C GLU A 77 3.03 13.17 -19.90
N VAL A 78 2.48 12.23 -19.14
CA VAL A 78 1.09 12.20 -18.68
C VAL A 78 1.00 12.28 -17.15
N THR A 79 2.04 12.79 -16.49
CA THR A 79 2.03 13.10 -15.05
C THR A 79 0.80 13.98 -14.75
N PRO A 80 -0.08 13.59 -13.82
CA PRO A 80 -1.28 14.37 -13.51
C PRO A 80 -0.94 15.79 -13.05
N GLU A 81 -1.71 16.80 -13.48
CA GLU A 81 -1.46 18.22 -13.15
C GLU A 81 -1.39 18.49 -11.64
N LYS A 82 -2.14 17.73 -10.84
CA LYS A 82 -2.07 17.80 -9.37
C LYS A 82 -0.68 17.45 -8.85
N VAL A 83 -0.04 16.44 -9.43
CA VAL A 83 1.31 15.98 -9.04
C VAL A 83 2.36 16.99 -9.51
N LYS A 84 2.27 17.48 -10.75
CA LYS A 84 3.15 18.53 -11.26
C LYS A 84 3.14 19.79 -10.39
N ARG A 85 1.96 20.24 -9.94
CA ARG A 85 1.84 21.38 -9.02
C ARG A 85 2.57 21.14 -7.70
N ILE A 86 2.39 19.96 -7.10
CA ILE A 86 3.09 19.60 -5.84
C ILE A 86 4.61 19.54 -6.05
N GLN A 87 5.07 19.04 -7.20
CA GLN A 87 6.49 19.01 -7.55
C GLN A 87 7.08 20.42 -7.69
N ARG A 88 6.37 21.36 -8.33
CA ARG A 88 6.77 22.77 -8.41
C ARG A 88 6.81 23.45 -7.04
N GLU A 89 5.78 23.24 -6.20
CA GLU A 89 5.74 23.77 -4.82
C GLU A 89 6.93 23.28 -3.99
N ARG A 90 7.45 22.07 -4.27
CA ARG A 90 8.61 21.49 -3.60
C ARG A 90 9.95 21.78 -4.29
N GLY A 91 9.98 22.53 -5.38
CA GLY A 91 11.20 22.83 -6.14
C GLY A 91 11.84 21.62 -6.82
N LEU A 92 11.05 20.57 -7.09
CA LEU A 92 11.51 19.36 -7.80
C LEU A 92 11.41 19.51 -9.32
N ARG A 93 10.85 20.64 -9.80
CA ARG A 93 10.60 20.92 -11.22
C ARG A 93 10.57 22.42 -11.46
N ASP A 94 11.22 22.86 -12.53
CA ASP A 94 11.40 24.28 -12.89
C ASP A 94 10.62 24.70 -14.15
N ASP A 95 9.83 23.79 -14.74
CA ASP A 95 9.09 23.98 -15.99
C ASP A 95 7.68 24.57 -15.82
#